data_AF-A0AAU9SQU2-F1
#
_entry.id   AF-A0AAU9SQU2-F1
#
_cell.length_a   1.000
_cell.length_b   1.000
_cell.length_c   1.000
_cell.angle_alpha   90.00
_cell.angle_beta   90.00
_cell.angle_gamma   90.00
#
_symmetry.space_group_name_H-M   'P 1'
#
loop_
_entity.id
_entity.type
_entity.pdbx_description
1 polymer ?
#
loop_
_entity_poly.entity_id
_entity_poly.type
_entity_poly.pdbx_seq_one_letter_code
_entity_poly.pdbx_strand_id
1 'polypeptide(L)'
;MSDSDRMNNNENGNFKSASDSPDLCIYVKGKPFHFHKELLAKRSAKVSLLLERSKIDELRWILLDIEADPYAFEHVLQFCYGYKVKFSSDNIVSVLCIAYYLEMNEEHSPGNLLGKASEFLEKQVLPCWNETVVALRSGDKSLDKLADEGLVDLFFESLIEKASYDPRVLGEPIRNSEETNEYRPNPRRRLFTIDWKSEDLFTVPLRLYEPLMIRAVKSRSIPVEYIVSSVCSYAKKWVFDAEESILGQNREAVEAVERLLPHQRGLVSCEFLFESLKHSIWLEASSECRNGFEIRISKQLDMAKPADLKILSRGYGEKPESFEDIELVKTVVKSFYANYASEDPEDVSQFVKVAKLLEEFLFLAASEASLKLEAFVELAETTVTISHGVLMCSDGIYRAIDVFLESHRYLTESEKMEACKVLDCKKLSQEGCEQAAKNQRLPLRVVVQVLFVSQLQIRDTVAKEITGVEEKVDEEEGEEIGVSSDEDVMEKMSNKLLGLEIENHECVVHRWKKKKTSVWREVKRKFGCLTSSSSPSVDACTCEVKKKKRKKIHHHYNK
;
A
#
# COMPACT_ATOMS: atom_id res chain seq x y z
N MET A 1 -35.69 -42.94 34.04
CA MET A 1 -34.26 -43.27 34.13
C MET A 1 -33.71 -43.08 32.73
N SER A 2 -32.85 -42.12 32.42
CA SER A 2 -31.86 -41.41 33.23
C SER A 2 -31.33 -40.17 32.48
N ASP A 3 -31.09 -39.11 33.25
CA ASP A 3 -30.04 -38.08 33.13
C ASP A 3 -29.85 -37.29 31.82
N SER A 4 -30.59 -36.18 31.69
CA SER A 4 -30.12 -35.01 30.91
C SER A 4 -30.63 -33.65 31.40
N ASP A 5 -31.30 -33.57 32.55
CA ASP A 5 -31.79 -32.29 33.11
C ASP A 5 -30.92 -31.83 34.30
N ARG A 6 -29.81 -31.14 34.01
CA ARG A 6 -29.14 -30.23 34.96
C ARG A 6 -28.10 -29.38 34.24
N MET A 7 -28.22 -28.06 34.43
CA MET A 7 -27.30 -26.97 34.08
C MET A 7 -27.60 -26.24 32.75
N ASN A 8 -28.52 -25.27 32.82
CA ASN A 8 -28.23 -23.89 32.37
C ASN A 8 -29.39 -22.96 32.78
N ASN A 9 -29.32 -22.47 34.02
CA ASN A 9 -30.08 -21.33 34.52
C ASN A 9 -29.08 -20.36 35.15
N ASN A 10 -29.28 -19.06 34.88
CA ASN A 10 -28.44 -17.89 35.18
C ASN A 10 -27.37 -17.67 34.10
N GLU A 11 -27.44 -16.63 33.26
CA GLU A 11 -27.47 -15.20 33.63
C GLU A 11 -28.37 -14.38 32.69
N ASN A 12 -29.66 -14.25 33.02
CA ASN A 12 -30.51 -13.19 32.47
C ASN A 12 -30.56 -12.07 33.51
N GLY A 13 -29.91 -10.94 33.20
CA GLY A 13 -29.99 -9.70 33.96
C GLY A 13 -31.43 -9.21 34.04
N ASN A 14 -32.13 -9.63 35.09
CA ASN A 14 -33.53 -9.36 35.30
C ASN A 14 -33.69 -7.87 35.68
N PHE A 15 -34.23 -7.07 34.76
CA PHE A 15 -34.59 -5.66 34.98
C PHE A 15 -35.66 -5.58 36.09
N LYS A 16 -35.25 -5.32 37.32
CA LYS A 16 -36.17 -5.16 38.46
C LYS A 16 -36.17 -3.74 38.99
N SER A 17 -37.24 -3.01 38.70
CA SER A 17 -37.78 -2.00 39.64
C SER A 17 -39.30 -1.89 39.49
N ALA A 18 -39.99 -2.19 40.60
CA ALA A 18 -41.37 -1.82 40.99
C ALA A 18 -42.58 -2.19 40.09
N SER A 19 -43.25 -3.28 40.51
CA SER A 19 -44.69 -3.62 40.46
C SER A 19 -45.55 -3.57 39.19
N ASP A 20 -45.10 -3.12 38.03
CA ASP A 20 -45.89 -3.27 36.79
C ASP A 20 -45.22 -4.26 35.82
N SER A 21 -46.01 -5.11 35.17
CA SER A 21 -45.53 -5.98 34.09
C SER A 21 -45.12 -5.12 32.89
N PRO A 22 -44.04 -5.46 32.16
CA PRO A 22 -43.61 -4.67 31.00
C PRO A 22 -44.71 -4.60 29.93
N ASP A 23 -45.00 -3.38 29.47
CA ASP A 23 -46.18 -3.08 28.63
C ASP A 23 -45.94 -3.24 27.12
N LEU A 24 -44.70 -3.52 26.71
CA LEU A 24 -44.31 -3.64 25.31
C LEU A 24 -43.21 -4.69 25.13
N CYS A 25 -43.32 -5.49 24.07
CA CYS A 25 -42.31 -6.44 23.63
C CYS A 25 -41.91 -6.16 22.19
N ILE A 26 -40.63 -5.91 21.94
CA ILE A 26 -40.08 -5.71 20.59
C ILE A 26 -38.92 -6.68 20.36
N TYR A 27 -38.86 -7.24 19.15
CA TYR A 27 -37.77 -8.09 18.72
C TYR A 27 -36.71 -7.27 17.99
N VAL A 28 -35.46 -7.36 18.43
CA VAL A 28 -34.29 -6.79 17.74
C VAL A 28 -33.41 -7.93 17.29
N LYS A 29 -33.29 -8.13 15.97
CA LYS A 29 -32.57 -9.27 15.35
C LYS A 29 -32.90 -10.62 15.99
N GLY A 30 -34.17 -10.85 16.30
CA GLY A 30 -34.67 -12.11 16.89
C GLY A 30 -34.59 -12.21 18.43
N LYS A 31 -33.93 -11.27 19.13
CA LYS A 31 -33.91 -11.21 20.60
C LYS A 31 -35.10 -10.39 21.13
N PRO A 32 -35.97 -10.94 22.00
CA PRO A 32 -37.10 -10.20 22.56
C PRO A 32 -36.66 -9.26 23.69
N PHE A 33 -37.11 -8.02 23.65
CA PHE A 33 -36.93 -7.02 24.69
C PHE A 33 -38.27 -6.59 25.26
N HIS A 34 -38.44 -6.75 26.57
CA HIS A 34 -39.65 -6.38 27.29
C HIS A 34 -39.38 -5.11 28.11
N PHE A 35 -40.18 -4.05 27.92
CA PHE A 35 -39.97 -2.80 28.64
C PHE A 35 -41.22 -1.91 28.73
N HIS A 36 -41.18 -0.96 29.66
CA HIS A 36 -42.23 0.04 29.82
C HIS A 36 -42.07 1.16 28.79
N LYS A 37 -43.10 1.33 27.95
CA LYS A 37 -43.16 2.35 26.90
C LYS A 37 -42.93 3.77 27.42
N GLU A 38 -43.44 4.08 28.61
CA GLU A 38 -43.33 5.40 29.23
C GLU A 38 -41.90 5.75 29.68
N LEU A 39 -41.12 4.75 30.13
CA LEU A 39 -39.73 4.96 30.54
C LEU A 39 -38.83 5.32 29.35
N LEU A 40 -39.08 4.69 28.21
CA LEU A 40 -38.36 4.99 26.97
C LEU A 40 -38.78 6.37 26.44
N ALA A 41 -40.07 6.68 26.42
CA ALA A 41 -40.60 7.98 26.02
C ALA A 41 -40.03 9.13 26.86
N LYS A 42 -39.93 8.95 28.18
CA LYS A 42 -39.32 9.95 29.08
C LYS A 42 -37.90 10.37 28.66
N ARG A 43 -37.17 9.53 27.92
CA ARG A 43 -35.79 9.80 27.47
C ARG A 43 -35.64 9.95 25.96
N SER A 44 -36.63 9.55 25.16
CA SER A 44 -36.63 9.62 23.71
C SER A 44 -37.77 10.50 23.20
N ALA A 45 -37.43 11.58 22.50
CA ALA A 45 -38.42 12.44 21.85
C ALA A 45 -39.17 11.67 20.76
N LYS A 46 -38.46 10.84 19.98
CA LYS A 46 -39.06 10.01 18.94
C LYS A 46 -40.12 9.06 19.47
N VAL A 47 -39.82 8.36 20.56
CA VAL A 47 -40.75 7.43 21.19
C VAL A 47 -41.92 8.15 21.83
N SER A 48 -41.70 9.32 22.44
CA SER A 48 -42.79 10.19 22.92
C SER A 48 -43.77 10.55 21.80
N LEU A 49 -43.26 10.98 20.64
CA LEU A 49 -44.09 11.29 19.47
C LEU A 49 -44.84 10.07 18.93
N LEU A 50 -44.22 8.89 18.93
CA LEU A 50 -44.88 7.65 18.51
C LEU A 50 -46.01 7.24 19.47
N LEU A 51 -45.84 7.46 20.78
CA LEU A 51 -46.88 7.21 21.77
C LEU A 51 -48.05 8.18 21.63
N GLU A 52 -47.79 9.47 21.46
CA GLU A 52 -48.83 10.48 21.22
C GLU A 52 -49.68 10.16 19.99
N ARG A 53 -49.04 9.62 18.95
CA ARG A 53 -49.71 9.22 17.70
C ARG A 53 -50.29 7.80 17.72
N SER A 54 -50.21 7.09 18.85
CA SER A 54 -50.64 5.69 18.99
C SER A 54 -50.02 4.74 17.94
N LYS A 55 -48.76 4.98 17.56
CA LYS A 55 -48.01 4.30 16.50
C LYS A 55 -46.73 3.62 17.02
N ILE A 56 -46.74 3.16 18.27
CA ILE A 56 -45.55 2.60 18.91
C ILE A 56 -44.97 1.37 18.19
N ASP A 57 -45.82 0.63 17.46
CA ASP A 57 -45.38 -0.50 16.61
C ASP A 57 -44.39 -0.08 15.53
N GLU A 58 -44.35 1.20 15.14
CA GLU A 58 -43.38 1.73 14.19
C GLU A 58 -41.94 1.71 14.73
N LEU A 59 -41.75 1.66 16.05
CA LEU A 59 -40.43 1.58 16.67
C LEU A 59 -39.64 0.34 16.22
N ARG A 60 -40.33 -0.78 15.97
CA ARG A 60 -39.69 -2.01 15.47
C ARG A 60 -39.04 -1.78 14.10
N TRP A 61 -39.67 -0.98 13.26
CA TRP A 61 -39.19 -0.67 11.91
C TRP A 61 -38.00 0.26 11.97
N ILE A 62 -38.02 1.25 12.88
CA ILE A 62 -36.85 2.12 13.13
C ILE A 62 -35.64 1.30 13.57
N LEU A 63 -35.83 0.38 14.53
CA LEU A 63 -34.74 -0.46 15.03
C LEU A 63 -34.22 -1.45 13.98
N LEU A 64 -35.09 -1.92 13.08
CA LEU A 64 -34.69 -2.74 11.93
C LEU A 64 -33.92 -1.93 10.89
N ASP A 65 -34.36 -0.71 10.58
CA ASP A 65 -33.75 0.16 9.56
C ASP A 65 -32.33 0.58 9.94
N ILE A 66 -32.09 0.87 11.22
CA ILE A 66 -30.76 1.18 11.76
C ILE A 66 -29.91 -0.07 12.04
N GLU A 67 -30.45 -1.26 11.74
CA GLU A 67 -29.87 -2.56 12.06
C GLU A 67 -29.35 -2.66 13.50
N ALA A 68 -30.16 -2.19 14.47
CA ALA A 68 -29.75 -2.05 15.86
C ALA A 68 -29.08 -3.32 16.39
N ASP A 69 -27.89 -3.16 16.97
CA ASP A 69 -27.25 -4.24 17.68
C ASP A 69 -28.03 -4.54 18.98
N PRO A 70 -28.41 -5.81 19.26
CA PRO A 70 -29.19 -6.13 20.44
C PRO A 70 -28.50 -5.75 21.75
N TYR A 71 -27.18 -5.87 21.84
CA TYR A 71 -26.43 -5.53 23.04
C TYR A 71 -26.31 -4.01 23.21
N ALA A 72 -26.13 -3.27 22.11
CA ALA A 72 -26.19 -1.81 22.15
C ALA A 72 -27.59 -1.31 22.56
N PHE A 73 -28.66 -1.93 22.08
CA PHE A 73 -30.02 -1.59 22.49
C PHE A 73 -30.28 -1.92 23.97
N GLU A 74 -29.70 -2.99 24.49
CA GLU A 74 -29.75 -3.31 25.93
C GLU A 74 -29.15 -2.19 26.78
N HIS A 75 -28.03 -1.61 26.36
CA HIS A 75 -27.43 -0.45 27.03
C HIS A 75 -28.32 0.80 26.97
N VAL A 76 -29.02 1.02 25.87
CA VAL A 76 -30.01 2.11 25.74
C VAL A 76 -31.16 1.90 26.72
N LEU A 77 -31.69 0.68 26.83
CA LEU A 77 -32.73 0.36 27.80
C LEU A 77 -32.23 0.53 29.24
N GLN A 78 -31.05 -0.01 29.57
CA GLN A 78 -30.43 0.17 30.89
C GLN A 78 -30.38 1.65 31.29
N PHE A 79 -30.02 2.53 30.35
CA PHE A 79 -30.05 3.98 30.57
C PHE A 79 -31.46 4.51 30.87
N CYS A 80 -32.48 4.10 30.11
CA CYS A 80 -33.87 4.52 30.31
C CYS A 80 -34.43 4.13 31.68
N TYR A 81 -34.02 2.97 32.20
CA TYR A 81 -34.34 2.52 33.57
C TYR A 81 -33.49 3.23 34.66
N GLY A 82 -32.55 4.09 34.28
CA GLY A 82 -31.70 4.84 35.21
C GLY A 82 -30.43 4.11 35.66
N TYR A 83 -30.10 2.96 35.06
CA TYR A 83 -28.85 2.26 35.33
C TYR A 83 -27.66 2.97 34.65
N LYS A 84 -26.47 2.77 35.23
CA LYS A 84 -25.23 3.28 34.64
C LYS A 84 -24.83 2.42 33.44
N VAL A 85 -24.75 3.03 32.27
CA VAL A 85 -24.27 2.38 31.03
C VAL A 85 -22.76 2.18 31.09
N LYS A 86 -22.29 1.01 30.69
CA LYS A 86 -20.86 0.71 30.49
C LYS A 86 -20.52 0.90 29.01
N PHE A 87 -19.91 2.03 28.69
CA PHE A 87 -19.40 2.28 27.34
C PHE A 87 -18.06 1.56 27.11
N SER A 88 -17.88 1.01 25.92
CA SER A 88 -16.61 0.45 25.41
C SER A 88 -16.41 0.92 23.96
N SER A 89 -15.19 0.78 23.43
CA SER A 89 -14.94 1.06 22.00
C SER A 89 -15.79 0.20 21.08
N ASP A 90 -16.03 -1.07 21.43
CA ASP A 90 -16.85 -1.97 20.62
C ASP A 90 -18.31 -1.51 20.50
N ASN A 91 -18.91 -0.97 21.57
CA ASN A 91 -20.33 -0.67 21.61
C ASN A 91 -20.69 0.80 21.33
N ILE A 92 -19.72 1.73 21.48
CA ILE A 92 -20.02 3.16 21.54
C ILE A 92 -20.69 3.68 20.27
N VAL A 93 -20.24 3.25 19.10
CA VAL A 93 -20.75 3.73 17.81
C VAL A 93 -22.21 3.28 17.65
N SER A 94 -22.51 2.01 17.88
CA SER A 94 -23.89 1.50 17.78
C SER A 94 -24.82 2.15 18.81
N VAL A 95 -24.37 2.36 20.05
CA VAL A 95 -25.16 3.07 21.06
C VAL A 95 -25.43 4.52 20.66
N LEU A 96 -24.43 5.21 20.11
CA LEU A 96 -24.56 6.58 19.63
C LEU A 96 -25.54 6.67 18.45
N CYS A 97 -25.48 5.71 17.51
CA CYS A 97 -26.42 5.62 16.39
C CYS A 97 -27.86 5.46 16.89
N ILE A 98 -28.10 4.49 17.79
CA ILE A 98 -29.45 4.25 18.32
C ILE A 98 -29.94 5.49 19.09
N ALA A 99 -29.10 6.08 19.95
CA ALA A 99 -29.46 7.28 20.72
C ALA A 99 -29.79 8.46 19.80
N TYR A 100 -29.10 8.60 18.67
CA TYR A 100 -29.38 9.63 17.68
C TYR A 100 -30.73 9.43 16.99
N TYR A 101 -31.00 8.24 16.45
CA TYR A 101 -32.27 7.95 15.76
C TYR A 101 -33.49 7.99 16.68
N LEU A 102 -33.29 7.66 17.97
CA LEU A 102 -34.31 7.81 19.00
C LEU A 102 -34.42 9.25 19.53
N GLU A 103 -33.64 10.19 19.00
CA GLU A 103 -33.66 11.60 19.40
C GLU A 103 -33.47 11.76 20.93
N MET A 104 -32.55 10.99 21.52
CA MET A 104 -32.20 11.02 22.94
C MET A 104 -31.17 12.14 23.23
N ASN A 105 -31.51 13.35 22.82
CA ASN A 105 -30.66 14.54 22.91
C ASN A 105 -30.86 15.32 24.23
N GLU A 106 -30.06 16.37 24.43
CA GLU A 106 -30.12 17.25 25.60
C GLU A 106 -31.38 18.14 25.61
N GLU A 107 -32.01 18.37 24.45
CA GLU A 107 -33.22 19.19 24.33
C GLU A 107 -34.43 18.50 24.98
N HIS A 108 -34.54 17.17 24.84
CA HIS A 108 -35.62 16.40 25.44
C HIS A 108 -35.42 16.15 26.94
N SER A 109 -34.18 15.91 27.35
CA SER A 109 -33.85 15.60 28.74
C SER A 109 -32.41 16.03 29.05
N PRO A 110 -32.13 16.75 30.14
CA PRO A 110 -30.75 17.08 30.51
C PRO A 110 -29.94 15.82 30.86
N GLY A 111 -28.69 15.78 30.41
CA GLY A 111 -27.74 14.68 30.61
C GLY A 111 -28.20 13.37 29.94
N ASN A 112 -28.73 13.47 28.72
CA ASN A 112 -29.29 12.34 27.99
C ASN A 112 -28.20 11.43 27.41
N LEU A 113 -28.61 10.28 26.87
CA LEU A 113 -27.70 9.25 26.39
C LEU A 113 -26.80 9.74 25.26
N LEU A 114 -27.33 10.51 24.31
CA LEU A 114 -26.56 10.98 23.14
C LEU A 114 -25.41 11.92 23.56
N GLY A 115 -25.65 12.83 24.51
CA GLY A 115 -24.63 13.73 25.06
C GLY A 115 -23.54 12.95 25.79
N LYS A 116 -23.93 12.00 26.65
CA LYS A 116 -22.99 11.13 27.40
C LYS A 116 -22.15 10.24 26.49
N ALA A 117 -22.77 9.62 25.49
CA ALA A 117 -22.06 8.80 24.51
C ALA A 117 -21.08 9.65 23.67
N SER A 118 -21.51 10.83 23.24
CA SER A 118 -20.65 11.76 22.49
C SER A 118 -19.45 12.22 23.33
N GLU A 119 -19.65 12.53 24.61
CA GLU A 119 -18.56 12.92 25.52
C GLU A 119 -17.56 11.77 25.74
N PHE A 120 -18.05 10.54 25.89
CA PHE A 120 -17.18 9.36 26.00
C PHE A 120 -16.36 9.13 24.73
N LEU A 121 -17.00 9.22 23.56
CA LEU A 121 -16.32 9.11 22.26
C LEU A 121 -15.20 10.15 22.13
N GLU A 122 -15.48 11.42 22.44
CA GLU A 122 -14.51 12.52 22.34
C GLU A 122 -13.34 12.39 23.34
N LYS A 123 -13.62 12.01 24.59
CA LYS A 123 -12.62 12.08 25.67
C LYS A 123 -11.85 10.79 25.88
N GLN A 124 -12.39 9.64 25.52
CA GLN A 124 -11.80 8.32 25.84
C GLN A 124 -11.42 7.53 24.60
N VAL A 125 -12.24 7.57 23.54
CA VAL A 125 -12.04 6.74 22.35
C VAL A 125 -11.16 7.47 21.32
N LEU A 126 -11.59 8.65 20.85
CA LEU A 126 -10.88 9.44 19.84
C LEU A 126 -9.46 9.87 20.24
N PRO A 127 -9.05 9.95 21.51
CA PRO A 127 -7.64 10.22 21.85
C PRO A 127 -6.72 8.98 21.74
N CYS A 128 -7.28 7.76 21.77
CA CYS A 128 -6.54 6.50 21.81
C CYS A 128 -6.56 5.82 20.42
N TRP A 129 -5.41 5.45 19.87
CA TRP A 129 -5.35 4.79 18.54
C TRP A 129 -6.18 3.50 18.50
N ASN A 130 -5.83 2.54 19.36
CA ASN A 130 -6.46 1.21 19.39
C ASN A 130 -7.98 1.30 19.56
N GLU A 131 -8.44 2.08 20.54
CA GLU A 131 -9.88 2.26 20.81
C GLU A 131 -10.61 2.89 19.60
N THR A 132 -9.96 3.81 18.89
CA THR A 132 -10.53 4.43 17.68
C THR A 132 -10.66 3.42 16.54
N VAL A 133 -9.66 2.56 16.34
CA VAL A 133 -9.69 1.50 15.31
C VAL A 133 -10.75 0.46 15.64
N VAL A 134 -10.83 0.01 16.90
CA VAL A 134 -11.83 -0.95 17.37
C VAL A 134 -13.24 -0.40 17.17
N ALA A 135 -13.48 0.85 17.59
CA ALA A 135 -14.78 1.50 17.45
C ALA A 135 -15.19 1.71 15.97
N LEU A 136 -14.24 2.05 15.10
CA LEU A 136 -14.49 2.18 13.67
C LEU A 136 -14.85 0.83 13.03
N ARG A 137 -14.15 -0.25 13.43
CA ARG A 137 -14.40 -1.62 12.97
C ARG A 137 -15.75 -2.15 13.44
N SER A 138 -16.07 -2.02 14.73
CA SER A 138 -17.32 -2.53 15.29
C SER A 138 -18.53 -1.72 14.82
N GLY A 139 -18.33 -0.42 14.58
CA GLY A 139 -19.35 0.52 14.11
C GLY A 139 -19.68 0.44 12.63
N ASP A 140 -19.00 -0.40 11.85
CA ASP A 140 -19.06 -0.44 10.38
C ASP A 140 -20.50 -0.40 9.83
N LYS A 141 -21.35 -1.33 10.26
CA LYS A 141 -22.75 -1.44 9.80
C LYS A 141 -23.61 -0.24 10.20
N SER A 142 -23.37 0.29 11.39
CA SER A 142 -24.14 1.43 11.91
C SER A 142 -23.74 2.75 11.24
N LEU A 143 -22.45 2.90 10.88
CA LEU A 143 -21.92 4.05 10.15
C LEU A 143 -22.37 4.08 8.69
N ASP A 144 -22.64 2.93 8.07
CA ASP A 144 -23.15 2.87 6.70
C ASP A 144 -24.55 3.52 6.56
N LYS A 145 -25.39 3.33 7.58
CA LYS A 145 -26.77 3.86 7.61
C LYS A 145 -26.85 5.33 8.01
N LEU A 146 -25.95 5.76 8.90
CA LEU A 146 -25.70 7.16 9.14
C LEU A 146 -24.91 7.72 7.95
N ALA A 147 -25.59 8.04 6.86
CA ALA A 147 -25.02 8.78 5.71
C ALA A 147 -24.47 10.18 6.07
N ASP A 148 -24.18 10.44 7.35
CA ASP A 148 -23.69 11.69 7.89
C ASP A 148 -22.15 11.68 7.84
N GLU A 149 -21.62 12.20 6.73
CA GLU A 149 -20.18 12.33 6.44
C GLU A 149 -19.37 12.89 7.62
N GLY A 150 -20.01 13.63 8.54
CA GLY A 150 -19.38 14.23 9.70
C GLY A 150 -18.86 13.26 10.76
N LEU A 151 -19.51 12.12 11.02
CA LEU A 151 -19.06 11.20 12.10
C LEU A 151 -17.82 10.41 11.69
N VAL A 152 -17.84 9.82 10.49
CA VAL A 152 -16.70 9.09 9.93
C VAL A 152 -15.49 10.02 9.77
N ASP A 153 -15.72 11.26 9.34
CA ASP A 153 -14.67 12.29 9.26
C ASP A 153 -13.94 12.51 10.58
N LEU A 154 -14.61 12.38 11.73
CA LEU A 154 -13.98 12.57 13.03
C LEU A 154 -13.04 11.42 13.39
N PHE A 155 -13.43 10.19 13.08
CA PHE A 155 -12.55 9.04 13.20
C PHE A 155 -11.33 9.21 12.30
N PHE A 156 -11.54 9.62 11.04
CA PHE A 156 -10.44 9.81 10.09
C PHE A 156 -9.49 10.92 10.50
N GLU A 157 -9.99 12.10 10.88
CA GLU A 157 -9.14 13.20 11.35
C GLU A 157 -8.36 12.80 12.62
N SER A 158 -8.99 12.08 13.55
CA SER A 158 -8.33 11.56 14.74
C SER A 158 -7.19 10.57 14.42
N LEU A 159 -7.44 9.61 13.52
CA LEU A 159 -6.43 8.64 13.10
C LEU A 159 -5.29 9.33 12.34
N ILE A 160 -5.60 10.22 11.40
CA ILE A 160 -4.59 10.96 10.62
C ILE A 160 -3.76 11.86 11.54
N GLU A 161 -4.39 12.54 12.51
CA GLU A 161 -3.67 13.35 13.50
C GLU A 161 -2.68 12.50 14.29
N LYS A 162 -3.10 11.35 14.82
CA LYS A 162 -2.21 10.42 15.55
C LYS A 162 -1.08 9.89 14.68
N ALA A 163 -1.39 9.43 13.47
CA ALA A 163 -0.38 8.94 12.53
C ALA A 163 0.58 10.05 12.08
N SER A 164 0.18 11.32 12.11
CA SER A 164 1.09 12.44 11.87
C SER A 164 2.03 12.73 13.04
N TYR A 165 1.61 12.44 14.27
CA TYR A 165 2.48 12.55 15.46
C TYR A 165 3.44 11.36 15.58
N ASP A 166 2.95 10.14 15.37
CA ASP A 166 3.75 8.92 15.36
C ASP A 166 3.34 8.02 14.16
N PRO A 167 4.07 8.10 13.03
CA PRO A 167 3.75 7.29 11.85
C PRO A 167 3.88 5.77 12.06
N ARG A 168 4.57 5.31 13.11
CA ARG A 168 4.80 3.88 13.36
C ARG A 168 3.53 3.12 13.72
N VAL A 169 2.46 3.83 14.11
CA VAL A 169 1.13 3.24 14.33
C VAL A 169 0.56 2.60 13.05
N LEU A 170 1.06 2.98 11.87
CA LEU A 170 0.71 2.39 10.58
C LEU A 170 1.56 1.16 10.21
N GLY A 171 2.58 0.85 11.02
CA GLY A 171 3.59 -0.18 10.75
C GLY A 171 4.99 0.40 10.62
N GLU A 172 5.97 -0.49 10.44
CA GLU A 172 7.35 -0.12 10.12
C GLU A 172 7.50 0.10 8.60
N PRO A 173 8.29 1.09 8.15
CA PRO A 173 8.45 1.35 6.72
C PRO A 173 9.17 0.18 6.04
N ILE A 174 8.75 -0.13 4.80
CA ILE A 174 9.37 -1.15 3.96
C ILE A 174 10.76 -0.64 3.56
N ARG A 175 11.81 -1.13 4.22
CA ARG A 175 13.20 -0.74 3.93
C ARG A 175 13.75 -1.59 2.80
N ASN A 176 14.05 -0.95 1.66
CA ASN A 176 14.78 -1.53 0.53
C ASN A 176 16.24 -1.05 0.57
N SER A 177 17.07 -1.53 1.50
CA SER A 177 18.54 -1.64 1.37
C SER A 177 19.19 -2.11 2.67
N GLU A 178 20.27 -2.87 2.53
CA GLU A 178 21.18 -3.28 3.61
C GLU A 178 22.09 -2.13 4.12
N GLU A 179 21.81 -0.87 3.74
CA GLU A 179 22.65 0.28 4.05
C GLU A 179 21.93 1.27 4.95
N THR A 180 22.05 1.04 6.26
CA THR A 180 22.35 2.05 7.31
C THR A 180 22.15 1.38 8.66
N ASN A 181 23.27 1.00 9.27
CA ASN A 181 23.37 0.66 10.69
C ASN A 181 23.26 1.95 11.54
N GLU A 182 22.22 2.76 11.31
CA GLU A 182 21.92 3.93 12.14
C GLU A 182 20.70 3.67 13.02
N TYR A 183 21.02 3.56 14.31
CA TYR A 183 20.10 3.56 15.45
C TYR A 183 19.05 2.45 15.49
N ARG A 184 19.49 1.19 15.67
CA ARG A 184 18.70 0.25 16.49
C ARG A 184 18.65 0.82 17.91
N PRO A 185 17.47 1.18 18.46
CA PRO A 185 17.38 1.57 19.86
C PRO A 185 17.90 0.41 20.72
N ASN A 186 18.72 0.73 21.70
CA ASN A 186 19.33 -0.22 22.65
C ASN A 186 18.32 -1.32 23.08
N PRO A 187 18.69 -2.61 23.16
CA PRO A 187 17.80 -3.69 23.60
C PRO A 187 17.11 -3.42 24.95
N ARG A 188 17.76 -2.64 25.82
CA ARG A 188 17.17 -2.16 27.09
C ARG A 188 15.98 -1.22 26.91
N ARG A 189 15.86 -0.48 25.80
CA ARG A 189 14.65 0.31 25.47
C ARG A 189 13.51 -0.59 24.95
N ARG A 190 13.81 -1.74 24.35
CA ARG A 190 12.81 -2.74 23.93
C ARG A 190 12.16 -3.49 25.10
N LEU A 191 12.84 -3.56 26.25
CA LEU A 191 12.30 -4.17 27.48
C LEU A 191 11.28 -3.26 28.20
N PHE A 192 11.24 -1.96 27.87
CA PHE A 192 10.28 -0.99 28.45
C PHE A 192 9.29 -0.44 27.42
N THR A 193 9.43 -0.77 26.14
CA THR A 193 8.30 -0.71 25.22
C THR A 193 7.39 -1.87 25.61
N ILE A 194 6.37 -1.56 26.42
CA ILE A 194 5.15 -2.38 26.54
C ILE A 194 4.84 -2.93 25.14
N ASP A 195 4.44 -4.20 25.02
CA ASP A 195 3.90 -4.80 23.79
C ASP A 195 2.63 -4.04 23.36
N TRP A 196 2.78 -2.78 22.95
CA TRP A 196 1.76 -1.97 22.31
C TRP A 196 1.79 -2.42 20.85
N LYS A 197 1.26 -3.61 20.58
CA LYS A 197 0.81 -3.88 19.22
C LYS A 197 -0.31 -2.88 18.98
N SER A 198 -0.04 -1.86 18.16
CA SER A 198 -1.08 -1.00 17.64
C SER A 198 -2.14 -1.90 17.01
N GLU A 199 -3.42 -1.63 17.30
CA GLU A 199 -4.48 -2.35 16.62
C GLU A 199 -4.32 -2.10 15.11
N ASP A 200 -4.21 -3.17 14.35
CA ASP A 200 -3.86 -3.06 12.95
C ASP A 200 -5.04 -2.54 12.12
N LEU A 201 -4.78 -1.52 11.30
CA LEU A 201 -5.79 -0.95 10.39
C LEU A 201 -6.27 -1.96 9.34
N PHE A 202 -5.52 -3.02 9.07
CA PHE A 202 -5.99 -4.11 8.21
C PHE A 202 -7.24 -4.80 8.76
N THR A 203 -7.63 -4.59 10.02
CA THR A 203 -8.88 -5.14 10.56
C THR A 203 -10.12 -4.34 10.16
N VAL A 204 -9.94 -3.13 9.60
CA VAL A 204 -11.01 -2.25 9.16
C VAL A 204 -11.52 -2.69 7.77
N PRO A 205 -12.85 -2.72 7.55
CA PRO A 205 -13.42 -3.05 6.24
C PRO A 205 -12.98 -2.09 5.12
N LEU A 206 -12.89 -2.60 3.89
CA LEU A 206 -12.38 -1.86 2.73
C LEU A 206 -13.08 -0.50 2.53
N ARG A 207 -14.42 -0.48 2.70
CA ARG A 207 -15.27 0.71 2.59
C ARG A 207 -14.79 1.89 3.44
N LEU A 208 -14.22 1.63 4.61
CA LEU A 208 -13.70 2.65 5.52
C LEU A 208 -12.18 2.83 5.36
N TYR A 209 -11.46 1.74 5.07
CA TYR A 209 -10.01 1.77 4.92
C TYR A 209 -9.56 2.59 3.72
N GLU A 210 -10.17 2.41 2.56
CA GLU A 210 -9.76 3.11 1.33
C GLU A 210 -9.93 4.64 1.45
N PRO A 211 -11.10 5.20 1.83
CA PRO A 211 -11.25 6.63 1.99
C PRO A 211 -10.33 7.23 3.06
N LEU A 212 -10.06 6.49 4.14
CA LEU A 212 -9.10 6.88 5.18
C LEU A 212 -7.70 7.04 4.59
N MET A 213 -7.21 6.06 3.83
CA MET A 213 -5.89 6.10 3.20
C MET A 213 -5.79 7.22 2.16
N ILE A 214 -6.82 7.42 1.33
CA ILE A 214 -6.87 8.55 0.38
C ILE A 214 -6.73 9.88 1.12
N ARG A 215 -7.43 10.05 2.25
CA ARG A 215 -7.36 11.27 3.05
C ARG A 215 -6.00 11.43 3.74
N ALA A 216 -5.41 10.34 4.22
CA ALA A 216 -4.06 10.32 4.79
C ALA A 216 -3.03 10.79 3.75
N VAL A 217 -3.05 10.25 2.53
CA VAL A 217 -2.17 10.69 1.43
C VAL A 217 -2.37 12.18 1.11
N LYS A 218 -3.63 12.65 1.04
CA LYS A 218 -3.96 14.05 0.74
C LYS A 218 -3.53 15.01 1.85
N SER A 219 -3.47 14.57 3.11
CA SER A 219 -3.08 15.41 4.24
C SER A 219 -1.62 15.87 4.18
N ARG A 220 -0.75 15.11 3.50
CA ARG A 220 0.71 15.33 3.38
C ARG A 220 1.43 15.47 4.73
N SER A 221 0.80 15.10 5.85
CA SER A 221 1.39 15.16 7.18
C SER A 221 2.09 13.86 7.59
N ILE A 222 1.78 12.76 6.89
CA ILE A 222 2.31 11.42 7.16
C ILE A 222 3.30 11.07 6.03
N PRO A 223 4.52 10.60 6.34
CA PRO A 223 5.45 10.17 5.31
C PRO A 223 4.89 8.97 4.52
N VAL A 224 5.12 8.97 3.21
CA VAL A 224 4.47 8.05 2.26
C VAL A 224 4.89 6.60 2.52
N GLU A 225 6.09 6.38 3.04
CA GLU A 225 6.65 5.06 3.35
C GLU A 225 5.78 4.29 4.36
N TYR A 226 5.21 4.99 5.34
CA TYR A 226 4.33 4.38 6.35
C TYR A 226 2.94 4.08 5.80
N ILE A 227 2.42 4.95 4.94
CA ILE A 227 1.14 4.70 4.24
C ILE A 227 1.28 3.46 3.35
N VAL A 228 2.36 3.36 2.58
CA VAL A 228 2.66 2.20 1.75
C VAL A 228 2.75 0.93 2.59
N SER A 229 3.44 0.98 3.73
CA SER A 229 3.53 -0.17 4.64
C SER A 229 2.16 -0.65 5.14
N SER A 230 1.27 0.27 5.53
CA SER A 230 -0.11 -0.06 5.91
C SER A 230 -0.87 -0.70 4.75
N VAL A 231 -0.78 -0.14 3.54
CA VAL A 231 -1.45 -0.66 2.33
C VAL A 231 -0.92 -2.05 1.96
N CYS A 232 0.39 -2.28 2.03
CA CYS A 232 0.98 -3.60 1.79
C CYS A 232 0.54 -4.62 2.85
N SER A 233 0.44 -4.21 4.12
CA SER A 233 -0.05 -5.09 5.20
C SER A 233 -1.53 -5.43 5.03
N TYR A 234 -2.33 -4.47 4.54
CA TYR A 234 -3.72 -4.71 4.15
C TYR A 234 -3.82 -5.74 3.02
N ALA A 235 -3.03 -5.56 1.97
CA ALA A 235 -3.01 -6.47 0.82
C ALA A 235 -2.58 -7.89 1.21
N LYS A 236 -1.55 -8.04 2.06
CA LYS A 236 -1.13 -9.36 2.55
C LYS A 236 -2.28 -10.13 3.17
N LYS A 237 -3.06 -9.47 4.03
CA LYS A 237 -4.19 -10.11 4.71
C LYS A 237 -5.40 -10.39 3.79
N TRP A 238 -5.77 -9.42 2.95
CA TRP A 238 -7.04 -9.48 2.20
C TRP A 238 -6.91 -9.91 0.74
N VAL A 239 -5.69 -9.93 0.20
CA VAL A 239 -5.42 -10.33 -1.18
C VAL A 239 -4.59 -11.62 -1.21
N PHE A 240 -3.56 -11.75 -0.37
CA PHE A 240 -2.62 -12.88 -0.44
C PHE A 240 -3.01 -14.05 0.48
N ASP A 241 -3.40 -13.78 1.73
CA ASP A 241 -3.78 -14.79 2.73
C ASP A 241 -5.25 -15.27 2.60
N ALA A 242 -5.91 -14.99 1.47
CA ALA A 242 -7.33 -15.22 1.34
C ALA A 242 -7.69 -16.71 1.26
N GLU A 243 -8.45 -17.21 2.24
CA GLU A 243 -9.20 -18.46 2.11
C GLU A 243 -10.23 -18.33 0.96
N GLU A 244 -10.39 -19.38 0.16
CA GLU A 244 -11.15 -19.41 -1.12
C GLU A 244 -12.59 -18.86 -1.07
N SER A 245 -13.18 -18.69 0.12
CA SER A 245 -14.62 -18.38 0.28
C SER A 245 -15.04 -16.92 0.01
N ILE A 246 -14.13 -15.98 -0.31
CA ILE A 246 -14.47 -14.55 -0.50
C ILE A 246 -13.85 -13.91 -1.76
N LEU A 247 -13.83 -14.64 -2.88
CA LEU A 247 -13.23 -14.18 -4.15
C LEU A 247 -13.65 -12.76 -4.58
N GLY A 248 -14.93 -12.39 -4.39
CA GLY A 248 -15.46 -11.08 -4.77
C GLY A 248 -14.90 -9.91 -3.96
N GLN A 249 -14.73 -10.06 -2.63
CA GLN A 249 -14.17 -8.98 -1.81
C GLN A 249 -12.67 -8.82 -2.04
N ASN A 250 -11.98 -9.91 -2.38
CA ASN A 250 -10.55 -9.88 -2.67
C ASN A 250 -10.26 -9.10 -3.97
N ARG A 251 -11.15 -9.21 -4.97
CA ARG A 251 -11.03 -8.44 -6.22
C ARG A 251 -11.14 -6.93 -5.95
N GLU A 252 -12.15 -6.50 -5.20
CA GLU A 252 -12.29 -5.07 -4.85
C GLU A 252 -11.09 -4.58 -4.01
N ALA A 253 -10.58 -5.44 -3.12
CA ALA A 253 -9.41 -5.13 -2.31
C ALA A 253 -8.14 -4.93 -3.16
N VAL A 254 -7.84 -5.79 -4.14
CA VAL A 254 -6.66 -5.63 -4.99
C VAL A 254 -6.76 -4.39 -5.89
N GLU A 255 -7.97 -4.08 -6.40
CA GLU A 255 -8.23 -2.86 -7.18
C GLU A 255 -8.11 -1.58 -6.32
N ALA A 256 -8.51 -1.62 -5.05
CA ALA A 256 -8.28 -0.52 -4.13
C ALA A 256 -6.80 -0.37 -3.74
N VAL A 257 -6.09 -1.48 -3.50
CA VAL A 257 -4.66 -1.47 -3.21
C VAL A 257 -3.89 -0.80 -4.34
N GLU A 258 -4.18 -1.14 -5.60
CA GLU A 258 -3.57 -0.49 -6.77
C GLU A 258 -3.76 1.04 -6.74
N ARG A 259 -5.00 1.50 -6.52
CA ARG A 259 -5.33 2.93 -6.47
C ARG A 259 -4.65 3.68 -5.32
N LEU A 260 -4.38 2.99 -4.21
CA LEU A 260 -3.75 3.57 -3.03
C LEU A 260 -2.22 3.62 -3.12
N LEU A 261 -1.59 2.78 -3.95
CA LEU A 261 -0.14 2.73 -4.08
C LEU A 261 0.42 3.91 -4.89
N PRO A 262 1.50 4.56 -4.42
CA PRO A 262 2.15 5.62 -5.18
C PRO A 262 2.83 5.08 -6.44
N HIS A 263 3.11 5.98 -7.38
CA HIS A 263 3.88 5.67 -8.60
C HIS A 263 5.39 5.90 -8.43
N GLN A 264 5.83 6.29 -7.23
CA GLN A 264 7.23 6.59 -6.94
C GLN A 264 8.04 5.29 -6.83
N ARG A 265 9.18 5.28 -7.53
CA ARG A 265 10.12 4.15 -7.61
C ARG A 265 10.73 3.83 -6.25
N GLY A 266 10.86 2.54 -5.94
CA GLY A 266 11.63 2.05 -4.78
C GLY A 266 10.91 2.06 -3.42
N LEU A 267 9.68 2.59 -3.35
CA LEU A 267 8.87 2.57 -2.11
C LEU A 267 8.22 1.20 -1.82
N VAL A 268 7.94 0.43 -2.88
CA VAL A 268 7.32 -0.88 -2.80
C VAL A 268 8.34 -1.91 -3.31
N SER A 269 8.50 -3.03 -2.61
CA SER A 269 9.36 -4.13 -3.07
C SER A 269 8.85 -4.71 -4.39
N CYS A 270 9.75 -5.10 -5.29
CA CYS A 270 9.41 -5.78 -6.53
C CYS A 270 8.57 -7.04 -6.28
N GLU A 271 9.00 -7.92 -5.37
CA GLU A 271 8.27 -9.12 -4.92
C GLU A 271 6.77 -8.85 -4.71
N PHE A 272 6.43 -7.89 -3.84
CA PHE A 272 5.05 -7.50 -3.56
C PHE A 272 4.28 -7.04 -4.82
N LEU A 273 4.90 -6.27 -5.73
CA LEU A 273 4.23 -5.83 -6.95
C LEU A 273 3.97 -7.00 -7.91
N PHE A 274 4.93 -7.92 -8.04
CA PHE A 274 4.77 -9.12 -8.87
C PHE A 274 3.69 -10.04 -8.31
N GLU A 275 3.63 -10.23 -6.99
CA GLU A 275 2.54 -10.94 -6.32
C GLU A 275 1.19 -10.25 -6.54
N SER A 276 1.15 -8.92 -6.40
CA SER A 276 -0.07 -8.14 -6.60
C SER A 276 -0.60 -8.25 -8.04
N LEU A 277 0.28 -8.14 -9.04
CA LEU A 277 -0.10 -8.33 -10.45
C LEU A 277 -0.64 -9.74 -10.67
N LYS A 278 0.05 -10.76 -10.14
CA LYS A 278 -0.40 -12.15 -10.22
C LYS A 278 -1.80 -12.31 -9.63
N HIS A 279 -2.01 -11.90 -8.38
CA HIS A 279 -3.33 -11.99 -7.74
C HIS A 279 -4.39 -11.18 -8.48
N SER A 280 -4.05 -10.02 -9.07
CA SER A 280 -5.00 -9.23 -9.86
C SER A 280 -5.48 -9.95 -11.13
N ILE A 281 -4.63 -10.77 -11.76
CA ILE A 281 -5.01 -11.62 -12.90
C ILE A 281 -5.89 -12.77 -12.42
N TRP A 282 -5.47 -13.45 -11.34
CA TRP A 282 -6.22 -14.57 -10.76
C TRP A 282 -7.64 -14.18 -10.31
N LEU A 283 -7.77 -13.01 -9.69
CA LEU A 283 -9.05 -12.45 -9.21
C LEU A 283 -9.89 -11.80 -10.33
N GLU A 284 -9.43 -11.85 -11.58
CA GLU A 284 -10.07 -11.19 -12.73
C GLU A 284 -10.36 -9.70 -12.48
N ALA A 285 -9.38 -8.99 -11.91
CA ALA A 285 -9.47 -7.55 -11.68
C ALA A 285 -9.55 -6.75 -12.98
N SER A 286 -9.96 -5.48 -12.87
CA SER A 286 -10.05 -4.56 -14.00
C SER A 286 -8.73 -4.42 -14.77
N SER A 287 -8.82 -4.14 -16.08
CA SER A 287 -7.64 -3.90 -16.91
C SER A 287 -6.84 -2.68 -16.43
N GLU A 288 -7.50 -1.67 -15.87
CA GLU A 288 -6.86 -0.49 -15.26
C GLU A 288 -5.96 -0.89 -14.08
N CYS A 289 -6.46 -1.77 -13.20
CA CYS A 289 -5.70 -2.28 -12.06
C CYS A 289 -4.47 -3.06 -12.51
N ARG A 290 -4.64 -4.00 -13.45
CA ARG A 290 -3.51 -4.79 -13.99
C ARG A 290 -2.45 -3.91 -14.64
N ASN A 291 -2.88 -2.98 -15.51
CA ASN A 291 -1.98 -2.03 -16.16
C ASN A 291 -1.28 -1.13 -15.13
N GLY A 292 -1.95 -0.73 -14.05
CA GLY A 292 -1.38 0.05 -12.97
C GLY A 292 -0.22 -0.67 -12.27
N PHE A 293 -0.37 -1.96 -11.97
CA PHE A 293 0.73 -2.77 -11.44
C PHE A 293 1.85 -2.96 -12.47
N GLU A 294 1.51 -3.28 -13.73
CA GLU A 294 2.50 -3.43 -14.80
C GLU A 294 3.37 -2.18 -14.96
N ILE A 295 2.77 -0.99 -15.00
CA ILE A 295 3.50 0.28 -15.12
C ILE A 295 4.46 0.48 -13.93
N ARG A 296 4.03 0.16 -12.70
CA ARG A 296 4.89 0.28 -11.51
C ARG A 296 6.04 -0.72 -11.54
N ILE A 297 5.77 -1.96 -11.93
CA ILE A 297 6.82 -2.99 -12.08
C ILE A 297 7.82 -2.54 -13.14
N SER A 298 7.34 -2.11 -14.31
CA SER A 298 8.18 -1.62 -15.40
C SER A 298 9.13 -0.53 -14.90
N LYS A 299 8.64 0.49 -14.19
CA LYS A 299 9.49 1.60 -13.69
C LYS A 299 10.58 1.21 -12.70
N GLN A 300 10.57 0.00 -12.15
CA GLN A 300 11.57 -0.45 -11.18
C GLN A 300 12.10 -1.84 -11.46
N LEU A 301 11.99 -2.29 -12.72
CA LEU A 301 12.41 -3.63 -13.13
C LEU A 301 13.91 -3.84 -12.93
N ASP A 302 14.72 -2.79 -13.02
CA ASP A 302 16.16 -2.82 -12.76
C ASP A 302 16.55 -3.04 -11.28
N MET A 303 15.57 -2.96 -10.36
CA MET A 303 15.71 -3.28 -8.94
C MET A 303 15.19 -4.68 -8.59
N ALA A 304 14.57 -5.38 -9.54
CA ALA A 304 14.01 -6.71 -9.31
C ALA A 304 15.09 -7.79 -9.23
N LYS A 305 14.76 -8.89 -8.56
CA LYS A 305 15.58 -10.09 -8.50
C LYS A 305 15.05 -11.15 -9.47
N PRO A 306 15.89 -12.09 -9.93
CA PRO A 306 15.43 -13.20 -10.78
C PRO A 306 14.30 -14.04 -10.13
N ALA A 307 14.29 -14.13 -8.80
CA ALA A 307 13.22 -14.79 -8.04
C ALA A 307 11.87 -14.08 -8.16
N ASP A 308 11.85 -12.76 -8.34
CA ASP A 308 10.63 -11.98 -8.46
C ASP A 308 9.92 -12.25 -9.81
N LEU A 309 10.70 -12.36 -10.90
CA LEU A 309 10.17 -12.74 -12.23
C LEU A 309 9.58 -14.14 -12.25
N LYS A 310 10.12 -15.05 -11.42
CA LYS A 310 9.60 -16.41 -11.25
C LYS A 310 8.18 -16.45 -10.67
N ILE A 311 7.76 -15.40 -9.96
CA ILE A 311 6.41 -15.30 -9.42
C ILE A 311 5.39 -15.26 -10.57
N LEU A 312 5.69 -14.50 -11.64
CA LEU A 312 4.83 -14.36 -12.81
C LEU A 312 4.74 -15.62 -13.67
N SER A 313 5.82 -16.40 -13.75
CA SER A 313 5.87 -17.56 -14.63
C SER A 313 5.21 -18.82 -14.06
N ARG A 314 4.93 -18.85 -12.75
CA ARG A 314 4.21 -19.96 -12.10
C ARG A 314 2.72 -19.89 -12.39
N GLY A 315 2.13 -21.00 -12.84
CA GLY A 315 0.68 -21.12 -13.09
C GLY A 315 -0.21 -20.82 -11.87
N TYR A 316 -1.50 -20.61 -12.15
CA TYR A 316 -2.55 -20.25 -11.18
C TYR A 316 -3.31 -21.45 -10.59
N GLY A 317 -2.96 -22.68 -10.98
CA GLY A 317 -3.74 -23.89 -10.69
C GLY A 317 -3.12 -24.86 -9.67
N GLU A 318 -3.70 -26.06 -9.58
CA GLU A 318 -3.33 -27.15 -8.65
C GLU A 318 -1.88 -27.64 -8.77
N LYS A 319 -1.14 -27.20 -9.80
CA LYS A 319 0.30 -27.43 -9.97
C LYS A 319 1.04 -26.09 -9.97
N PRO A 320 1.32 -25.50 -8.79
CA PRO A 320 2.08 -24.25 -8.67
C PRO A 320 3.54 -24.33 -9.16
N GLU A 321 3.96 -25.49 -9.67
CA GLU A 321 5.31 -25.80 -10.17
C GLU A 321 5.40 -25.78 -11.71
N SER A 322 4.29 -25.67 -12.45
CA SER A 322 4.35 -25.55 -13.90
C SER A 322 4.69 -24.11 -14.33
N PHE A 323 5.76 -24.01 -15.12
CA PHE A 323 6.21 -22.77 -15.75
C PHE A 323 5.33 -22.53 -16.98
N GLU A 324 4.24 -21.76 -16.83
CA GLU A 324 3.17 -21.67 -17.83
C GLU A 324 3.09 -20.31 -18.53
N ASP A 325 3.45 -19.21 -17.85
CA ASP A 325 3.18 -17.85 -18.37
C ASP A 325 4.45 -17.02 -18.58
N ILE A 326 5.06 -17.17 -19.76
CA ILE A 326 6.20 -16.36 -20.22
C ILE A 326 5.72 -15.03 -20.83
N GLU A 327 4.48 -15.00 -21.32
CA GLU A 327 3.86 -13.83 -21.97
C GLU A 327 3.79 -12.63 -21.00
N LEU A 328 3.46 -12.85 -19.72
CA LEU A 328 3.47 -11.80 -18.71
C LEU A 328 4.86 -11.19 -18.50
N VAL A 329 5.89 -12.02 -18.40
CA VAL A 329 7.29 -11.56 -18.26
C VAL A 329 7.68 -10.72 -19.47
N LYS A 330 7.37 -11.19 -20.69
CA LYS A 330 7.61 -10.43 -21.92
C LYS A 330 6.89 -9.09 -21.92
N THR A 331 5.65 -9.05 -21.47
CA THR A 331 4.82 -7.84 -21.46
C THR A 331 5.38 -6.79 -20.53
N VAL A 332 5.73 -7.18 -19.30
CA VAL A 332 6.37 -6.28 -18.31
C VAL A 332 7.69 -5.74 -18.85
N VAL A 333 8.52 -6.60 -19.42
CA VAL A 333 9.81 -6.20 -19.98
C VAL A 333 9.65 -5.25 -21.17
N LYS A 334 8.75 -5.55 -22.11
CA LYS A 334 8.43 -4.64 -23.23
C LYS A 334 7.94 -3.29 -22.73
N SER A 335 7.09 -3.28 -21.70
CA SER A 335 6.59 -2.07 -21.05
C SER A 335 7.72 -1.26 -20.41
N PHE A 336 8.71 -1.91 -19.78
CA PHE A 336 9.93 -1.24 -19.32
C PHE A 336 10.64 -0.51 -20.48
N TYR A 337 11.03 -1.21 -21.55
CA TYR A 337 11.73 -0.55 -22.67
C TYR A 337 10.90 0.55 -23.34
N ALA A 338 9.58 0.42 -23.40
CA ALA A 338 8.71 1.46 -23.92
C ALA A 338 8.68 2.73 -23.04
N ASN A 339 8.77 2.59 -21.72
CA ASN A 339 8.77 3.72 -20.78
C ASN A 339 10.09 4.50 -20.78
N TYR A 340 11.21 3.86 -21.15
CA TYR A 340 12.55 4.45 -21.16
C TYR A 340 13.08 4.74 -22.58
N ALA A 341 12.25 4.58 -23.62
CA ALA A 341 12.66 4.84 -25.00
C ALA A 341 12.87 6.34 -25.32
N SER A 342 12.58 7.25 -24.39
CA SER A 342 12.53 8.69 -24.62
C SER A 342 13.41 9.57 -23.71
N GLU A 343 14.23 9.02 -22.80
CA GLU A 343 15.00 9.82 -21.82
C GLU A 343 16.52 9.42 -21.73
N ASP A 344 17.24 10.16 -20.87
CA ASP A 344 18.68 10.50 -20.83
C ASP A 344 19.74 9.35 -20.75
N PRO A 345 21.06 9.66 -20.92
CA PRO A 345 22.18 8.69 -20.83
C PRO A 345 22.29 7.87 -19.53
N GLU A 346 21.63 8.26 -18.43
CA GLU A 346 21.56 7.49 -17.18
C GLU A 346 20.81 6.14 -17.37
N ASP A 347 20.01 6.02 -18.42
CA ASP A 347 19.18 4.85 -18.73
C ASP A 347 20.01 3.64 -19.20
N VAL A 348 21.22 3.86 -19.74
CA VAL A 348 22.10 2.77 -20.20
C VAL A 348 22.43 1.82 -19.04
N SER A 349 22.64 2.34 -17.84
CA SER A 349 22.92 1.48 -16.67
C SER A 349 21.70 0.65 -16.26
N GLN A 350 20.47 1.15 -16.45
CA GLN A 350 19.24 0.44 -16.10
C GLN A 350 18.97 -0.68 -17.11
N PHE A 351 19.15 -0.41 -18.40
CA PHE A 351 19.05 -1.43 -19.45
C PHE A 351 20.05 -2.57 -19.26
N VAL A 352 21.28 -2.27 -18.86
CA VAL A 352 22.29 -3.31 -18.53
C VAL A 352 21.85 -4.16 -17.35
N LYS A 353 21.28 -3.55 -16.29
CA LYS A 353 20.77 -4.30 -15.13
C LYS A 353 19.61 -5.22 -15.52
N VAL A 354 18.66 -4.74 -16.32
CA VAL A 354 17.52 -5.55 -16.78
C VAL A 354 17.95 -6.66 -17.73
N ALA A 355 18.90 -6.41 -18.64
CA ALA A 355 19.45 -7.46 -19.50
C ALA A 355 20.13 -8.57 -18.69
N LYS A 356 20.93 -8.21 -17.67
CA LYS A 356 21.54 -9.19 -16.75
C LYS A 356 20.50 -9.94 -15.94
N LEU A 357 19.49 -9.24 -15.41
CA LEU A 357 18.36 -9.85 -14.69
C LEU A 357 17.67 -10.91 -15.54
N LEU A 358 17.49 -10.68 -16.85
CA LEU A 358 16.89 -11.64 -17.75
C LEU A 358 17.80 -12.83 -18.06
N GLU A 359 19.11 -12.64 -18.22
CA GLU A 359 20.04 -13.77 -18.34
C GLU A 359 20.06 -14.63 -17.05
N GLU A 360 20.03 -14.00 -15.88
CA GLU A 360 19.94 -14.69 -14.59
C GLU A 360 18.59 -15.40 -14.41
N PHE A 361 17.49 -14.78 -14.85
CA PHE A 361 16.17 -15.40 -14.83
C PHE A 361 16.08 -16.58 -15.80
N LEU A 362 16.61 -16.47 -17.01
CA LEU A 362 16.70 -17.55 -17.99
C LEU A 362 17.49 -18.73 -17.40
N PHE A 363 18.60 -18.46 -16.70
CA PHE A 363 19.36 -19.49 -15.98
C PHE A 363 18.54 -20.16 -14.88
N LEU A 364 17.80 -19.39 -14.06
CA LEU A 364 16.93 -19.96 -13.03
C LEU A 364 15.80 -20.80 -13.63
N ALA A 365 15.17 -20.32 -14.71
CA ALA A 365 14.11 -21.04 -15.40
C ALA A 365 14.63 -22.34 -16.03
N ALA A 366 15.80 -22.30 -16.66
CA ALA A 366 16.47 -23.47 -17.24
C ALA A 366 16.77 -24.58 -16.23
N SER A 367 16.95 -24.21 -14.96
CA SER A 367 17.20 -25.15 -13.86
C SER A 367 15.94 -25.94 -13.46
N GLU A 368 14.75 -25.47 -13.84
CA GLU A 368 13.48 -26.12 -13.52
C GLU A 368 13.17 -27.26 -14.49
N ALA A 369 12.99 -28.47 -13.97
CA ALA A 369 12.65 -29.64 -14.79
C ALA A 369 11.23 -29.58 -15.41
N SER A 370 10.40 -28.62 -14.98
CA SER A 370 9.05 -28.41 -15.52
C SER A 370 9.02 -27.52 -16.77
N LEU A 371 10.14 -26.86 -17.11
CA LEU A 371 10.22 -25.95 -18.25
C LEU A 371 10.28 -26.73 -19.58
N LYS A 372 9.32 -26.49 -20.47
CA LYS A 372 9.31 -27.12 -21.80
C LYS A 372 10.33 -26.49 -22.75
N LEU A 373 10.76 -27.23 -23.77
CA LEU A 373 11.70 -26.76 -24.77
C LEU A 373 11.20 -25.50 -25.49
N GLU A 374 9.94 -25.48 -25.90
CA GLU A 374 9.36 -24.35 -26.65
C GLU A 374 9.39 -23.07 -25.80
N ALA A 375 9.01 -23.20 -24.53
CA ALA A 375 9.04 -22.14 -23.54
C ALA A 375 10.47 -21.63 -23.26
N PHE A 376 11.44 -22.54 -23.15
CA PHE A 376 12.85 -22.18 -23.00
C PHE A 376 13.37 -21.39 -24.21
N VAL A 377 13.15 -21.88 -25.44
CA VAL A 377 13.60 -21.23 -26.67
C VAL A 377 12.98 -19.84 -26.78
N GLU A 378 11.70 -19.72 -26.51
CA GLU A 378 10.97 -18.46 -26.54
C GLU A 378 11.51 -17.41 -25.55
N LEU A 379 11.84 -17.83 -24.32
CA LEU A 379 12.45 -16.97 -23.31
C LEU A 379 13.89 -16.60 -23.69
N ALA A 380 14.64 -17.54 -24.25
CA ALA A 380 16.02 -17.31 -24.68
C ALA A 380 16.10 -16.35 -25.87
N GLU A 381 15.22 -16.47 -26.86
CA GLU A 381 15.12 -15.54 -27.99
C GLU A 381 14.78 -14.10 -27.52
N THR A 382 13.89 -13.99 -26.54
CA THR A 382 13.55 -12.70 -25.92
C THR A 382 14.76 -12.10 -25.20
N THR A 383 15.48 -12.91 -24.42
CA THR A 383 16.68 -12.50 -23.69
C THR A 383 17.79 -12.06 -24.64
N VAL A 384 18.01 -12.77 -25.75
CA VAL A 384 18.96 -12.39 -26.80
C VAL A 384 18.59 -11.05 -27.42
N THR A 385 17.31 -10.86 -27.75
CA THR A 385 16.81 -9.62 -28.37
C THR A 385 17.09 -8.41 -27.49
N ILE A 386 16.87 -8.56 -26.18
CA ILE A 386 17.04 -7.49 -25.20
C ILE A 386 18.50 -7.22 -24.87
N SER A 387 19.30 -8.28 -24.77
CA SER A 387 20.74 -8.18 -24.50
C SER A 387 21.51 -7.64 -25.72
N HIS A 388 20.91 -7.68 -26.91
CA HIS A 388 21.53 -7.22 -28.14
C HIS A 388 21.85 -5.72 -28.09
N GLY A 389 23.14 -5.38 -28.15
CA GLY A 389 23.61 -3.99 -28.14
C GLY A 389 23.71 -3.38 -26.73
N VAL A 390 23.26 -4.11 -25.70
CA VAL A 390 23.34 -3.70 -24.29
C VAL A 390 24.48 -4.45 -23.58
N LEU A 391 24.55 -5.77 -23.74
CA LEU A 391 25.59 -6.61 -23.15
C LEU A 391 26.71 -6.90 -24.15
N MET A 392 27.94 -6.85 -23.65
CA MET A 392 29.15 -7.13 -24.44
C MET A 392 29.40 -8.64 -24.63
N CYS A 393 28.95 -9.45 -23.68
CA CYS A 393 29.10 -10.90 -23.72
C CYS A 393 27.76 -11.61 -23.53
N SER A 394 27.62 -12.80 -24.12
CA SER A 394 26.43 -13.67 -24.05
C SER A 394 26.64 -14.90 -23.15
N ASP A 395 27.60 -14.83 -22.23
CA ASP A 395 27.99 -15.95 -21.36
C ASP A 395 26.82 -16.42 -20.47
N GLY A 396 25.94 -15.52 -20.04
CA GLY A 396 24.75 -15.87 -19.26
C GLY A 396 23.77 -16.75 -20.05
N ILE A 397 23.57 -16.46 -21.34
CA ILE A 397 22.74 -17.30 -22.23
C ILE A 397 23.37 -18.69 -22.41
N TYR A 398 24.69 -18.77 -22.63
CA TYR A 398 25.38 -20.06 -22.70
C TYR A 398 25.21 -20.88 -21.41
N ARG A 399 25.42 -20.25 -20.24
CA ARG A 399 25.23 -20.91 -18.94
C ARG A 399 23.81 -21.44 -18.77
N ALA A 400 22.80 -20.70 -19.23
CA ALA A 400 21.42 -21.14 -19.16
C ALA A 400 21.15 -22.33 -20.10
N ILE A 401 21.70 -22.33 -21.32
CA ILE A 401 21.63 -23.47 -22.24
C ILE A 401 22.28 -24.70 -21.60
N ASP A 402 23.47 -24.55 -21.02
CA ASP A 402 24.18 -25.67 -20.41
C ASP A 402 23.36 -26.32 -19.28
N VAL A 403 22.82 -25.50 -18.38
CA VAL A 403 21.97 -25.98 -17.28
C VAL A 403 20.67 -26.57 -17.78
N PHE A 404 20.05 -26.01 -18.82
CA PHE A 404 18.85 -26.58 -19.45
C PHE A 404 19.13 -27.99 -19.99
N LEU A 405 20.24 -28.17 -20.70
CA LEU A 405 20.64 -29.48 -21.23
C LEU A 405 21.00 -30.48 -20.11
N GLU A 406 21.50 -29.97 -18.97
CA GLU A 406 21.78 -30.79 -17.79
C GLU A 406 20.51 -31.26 -17.08
N SER A 407 19.51 -30.40 -16.94
CA SER A 407 18.20 -30.72 -16.32
C SER A 407 17.32 -31.55 -17.26
N HIS A 408 17.47 -31.42 -18.59
CA HIS A 408 16.65 -32.07 -19.61
C HIS A 408 17.43 -33.13 -20.41
N ARG A 409 18.00 -34.12 -19.72
CA ARG A 409 18.86 -35.16 -20.33
C ARG A 409 18.15 -36.07 -21.35
N TYR A 410 16.83 -36.04 -21.40
CA TYR A 410 16.00 -36.83 -22.31
C TYR A 410 15.86 -36.22 -23.71
N LEU A 411 16.35 -35.00 -23.94
CA LEU A 411 16.25 -34.33 -25.23
C LEU A 411 17.05 -35.05 -26.32
N THR A 412 16.45 -35.13 -27.51
CA THR A 412 17.07 -35.62 -28.75
C THR A 412 18.10 -34.63 -29.30
N GLU A 413 19.01 -35.09 -30.16
CA GLU A 413 20.01 -34.21 -30.78
C GLU A 413 19.40 -33.05 -31.57
N SER A 414 18.20 -33.23 -32.17
CA SER A 414 17.48 -32.16 -32.85
C SER A 414 16.99 -31.10 -31.86
N GLU A 415 16.40 -31.51 -30.75
CA GLU A 415 15.90 -30.61 -29.70
C GLU A 415 17.04 -29.88 -28.99
N LYS A 416 18.17 -30.54 -28.74
CA LYS A 416 19.39 -29.88 -28.25
C LYS A 416 19.90 -28.82 -29.22
N MET A 417 19.89 -29.12 -30.52
CA MET A 417 20.27 -28.16 -31.56
C MET A 417 19.33 -26.96 -31.59
N GLU A 418 18.03 -27.19 -31.40
CA GLU A 418 17.02 -26.14 -31.31
C GLU A 418 17.25 -25.22 -30.10
N ALA A 419 17.47 -25.80 -28.91
CA ALA A 419 17.81 -25.03 -27.70
C ALA A 419 19.09 -24.18 -27.87
N CYS A 420 20.08 -24.68 -28.62
CA CYS A 420 21.35 -23.98 -28.84
C CYS A 420 21.31 -22.92 -29.94
N LYS A 421 20.24 -22.85 -30.74
CA LYS A 421 20.15 -21.96 -31.92
C LYS A 421 20.30 -20.48 -31.58
N VAL A 422 19.88 -20.10 -30.37
CA VAL A 422 19.91 -18.73 -29.85
C VAL A 422 21.31 -18.27 -29.41
N LEU A 423 22.29 -19.19 -29.34
CA LEU A 423 23.65 -18.88 -28.89
C LEU A 423 24.47 -18.16 -29.97
N ASP A 424 24.74 -16.87 -29.76
CA ASP A 424 25.73 -16.14 -30.56
C ASP A 424 27.15 -16.41 -30.05
N CYS A 425 27.83 -17.37 -30.70
CA CYS A 425 29.19 -17.77 -30.35
C CYS A 425 30.19 -16.61 -30.47
N LYS A 426 29.95 -15.59 -31.30
CA LYS A 426 30.85 -14.45 -31.48
C LYS A 426 30.89 -13.52 -30.27
N LYS A 427 29.82 -13.54 -29.47
CA LYS A 427 29.67 -12.74 -28.25
C LYS A 427 30.07 -13.51 -26.99
N LEU A 428 30.60 -14.72 -27.11
CA LEU A 428 31.16 -15.42 -25.97
C LEU A 428 32.51 -14.81 -25.57
N SER A 429 32.74 -14.69 -24.27
CA SER A 429 34.06 -14.38 -23.73
C SER A 429 35.04 -15.52 -24.02
N GLN A 430 36.33 -15.27 -23.80
CA GLN A 430 37.34 -16.33 -23.92
C GLN A 430 37.05 -17.50 -22.96
N GLU A 431 36.68 -17.20 -21.71
CA GLU A 431 36.30 -18.20 -20.73
C GLU A 431 35.03 -18.97 -21.14
N GLY A 432 34.02 -18.25 -21.67
CA GLY A 432 32.79 -18.85 -22.20
C GLY A 432 33.06 -19.81 -23.36
N CYS A 433 33.93 -19.41 -24.30
CA CYS A 433 34.37 -20.26 -25.40
C CYS A 433 35.09 -21.52 -24.90
N GLU A 434 35.98 -21.41 -23.91
CA GLU A 434 36.70 -22.55 -23.33
C GLU A 434 35.76 -23.54 -22.64
N GLN A 435 34.78 -23.03 -21.89
CA GLN A 435 33.78 -23.86 -21.21
C GLN A 435 32.89 -24.57 -22.23
N ALA A 436 32.38 -23.85 -23.23
CA ALA A 436 31.54 -24.41 -24.28
C ALA A 436 32.30 -25.43 -25.14
N ALA A 437 33.58 -25.21 -25.43
CA ALA A 437 34.42 -26.16 -26.17
C ALA A 437 34.61 -27.50 -25.41
N LYS A 438 34.63 -27.46 -24.08
CA LYS A 438 34.80 -28.65 -23.21
C LYS A 438 33.47 -29.34 -22.89
N ASN A 439 32.34 -28.73 -23.26
CA ASN A 439 31.02 -29.20 -22.87
C ASN A 439 30.54 -30.36 -23.76
N GLN A 440 30.46 -31.56 -23.19
CA GLN A 440 30.04 -32.78 -23.89
C GLN A 440 28.51 -32.84 -24.13
N ARG A 441 27.73 -31.98 -23.48
CA ARG A 441 26.26 -31.95 -23.62
C ARG A 441 25.81 -31.20 -24.87
N LEU A 442 26.65 -30.30 -25.39
CA LEU A 442 26.36 -29.52 -26.59
C LEU A 442 26.44 -30.37 -27.87
N PRO A 443 25.61 -30.08 -28.88
CA PRO A 443 25.76 -30.68 -30.20
C PRO A 443 27.13 -30.36 -30.81
N LEU A 444 27.78 -31.35 -31.44
CA LEU A 444 29.11 -31.21 -32.04
C LEU A 444 29.22 -30.02 -33.01
N ARG A 445 28.14 -29.73 -33.75
CA ARG A 445 28.09 -28.59 -34.67
C ARG A 445 28.31 -27.25 -33.96
N VAL A 446 27.74 -27.09 -32.77
CA VAL A 446 27.87 -25.88 -31.95
C VAL A 446 29.28 -25.79 -31.37
N VAL A 447 29.83 -26.91 -30.86
CA VAL A 447 31.21 -26.98 -30.35
C VAL A 447 32.22 -26.56 -31.43
N VAL A 448 32.07 -27.04 -32.66
CA VAL A 448 32.94 -26.65 -33.79
C VAL A 448 32.82 -25.15 -34.10
N GLN A 449 31.61 -24.57 -34.02
CA GLN A 449 31.42 -23.13 -34.21
C GLN A 449 32.12 -22.32 -33.12
N VAL A 450 32.02 -22.73 -31.86
CA VAL A 450 32.72 -22.10 -30.73
C VAL A 450 34.23 -22.15 -30.91
N LEU A 451 34.78 -23.32 -31.26
CA LEU A 451 36.22 -23.49 -31.51
C LEU A 451 36.71 -22.60 -32.65
N PHE A 452 35.94 -22.50 -33.74
CA PHE A 452 36.27 -21.63 -34.87
C PHE A 452 36.29 -20.15 -34.45
N VAL A 453 35.30 -19.70 -33.67
CA VAL A 453 35.26 -18.33 -33.15
C VAL A 453 36.43 -18.06 -32.20
N SER A 454 36.74 -18.99 -31.29
CA SER A 454 37.88 -18.88 -30.39
C SER A 454 39.20 -18.72 -31.16
N GLN A 455 39.39 -19.48 -32.25
CA GLN A 455 40.56 -19.32 -33.12
C GLN A 455 40.61 -17.93 -33.79
N LEU A 456 39.46 -17.39 -34.23
CA LEU A 456 39.40 -16.03 -34.79
C LEU A 456 39.75 -14.97 -33.74
N GLN A 457 39.22 -15.08 -32.51
CA GLN A 457 39.53 -14.15 -31.42
C GLN A 457 41.02 -14.16 -31.05
N ILE A 458 41.66 -15.34 -31.01
CA ILE A 458 43.11 -15.47 -30.78
C ILE A 458 43.88 -14.82 -31.94
N ARG A 459 43.50 -15.08 -33.18
CA ARG A 459 44.17 -14.48 -34.35
C ARG A 459 44.06 -12.95 -34.33
N ASP A 460 42.89 -12.42 -34.00
CA ASP A 460 42.64 -10.97 -34.01
C ASP A 460 43.34 -10.27 -32.83
N THR A 461 43.49 -10.93 -31.67
CA THR A 461 44.29 -10.42 -30.55
C THR A 461 45.79 -10.43 -30.88
N VAL A 462 46.30 -11.53 -31.44
CA VAL A 462 47.69 -11.61 -31.93
C VAL A 462 47.97 -10.55 -33.01
N ALA A 463 47.04 -10.33 -33.95
CA ALA A 463 47.18 -9.29 -34.97
C ALA A 463 47.22 -7.88 -34.37
N LYS A 464 46.37 -7.59 -33.36
CA LYS A 464 46.40 -6.31 -32.63
C LYS A 464 47.68 -6.09 -31.84
N GLU A 465 48.24 -7.14 -31.24
CA GLU A 465 49.53 -7.07 -30.56
C GLU A 465 50.67 -6.81 -31.55
N ILE A 466 50.63 -7.41 -32.75
CA ILE A 466 51.63 -7.17 -33.80
C ILE A 466 51.56 -5.72 -34.31
N THR A 467 50.35 -5.18 -34.55
CA THR A 467 50.19 -3.79 -35.01
C THR A 467 50.43 -2.74 -33.91
N GLY A 468 50.13 -3.06 -32.65
CA GLY A 468 50.43 -2.19 -31.50
C GLY A 468 51.92 -2.16 -31.12
N VAL A 469 52.71 -3.11 -31.63
CA VAL A 469 54.18 -3.07 -31.58
C VAL A 469 54.75 -2.21 -32.71
N GLU A 470 54.08 -2.10 -33.86
CA GLU A 470 54.51 -1.22 -34.97
C GLU A 470 54.32 0.28 -34.62
N GLU A 471 53.21 0.67 -33.96
CA GLU A 471 53.03 2.08 -33.50
C GLU A 471 54.03 2.52 -32.41
N LYS A 472 54.65 1.58 -31.69
CA LYS A 472 55.70 1.91 -30.70
C LYS A 472 57.11 1.96 -31.30
N VAL A 473 57.29 1.61 -32.57
CA VAL A 473 58.59 1.63 -33.25
C VAL A 473 58.78 2.89 -34.09
N ASP A 474 57.72 3.68 -34.33
CA ASP A 474 57.77 4.92 -35.12
C ASP A 474 57.90 6.23 -34.28
N GLU A 475 58.01 6.16 -32.95
CA GLU A 475 58.25 7.33 -32.06
C GLU A 475 59.66 7.41 -31.44
N GLU A 476 60.65 6.72 -32.02
CA GLU A 476 62.07 6.92 -31.67
C GLU A 476 62.88 7.35 -32.90
N GLU A 477 62.67 8.58 -33.38
CA GLU A 477 63.73 9.44 -33.95
C GLU A 477 63.18 10.84 -34.27
N GLY A 478 63.36 11.79 -33.35
CA GLY A 478 62.98 13.20 -33.58
C GLY A 478 62.99 14.08 -32.33
N GLU A 479 64.10 14.18 -31.60
CA GLU A 479 64.31 15.32 -30.69
C GLU A 479 64.66 16.58 -31.51
N GLU A 480 63.78 17.59 -31.51
CA GLU A 480 64.12 18.93 -30.98
C GLU A 480 62.92 19.91 -30.97
N ILE A 481 62.63 20.36 -29.74
CA ILE A 481 62.23 21.71 -29.30
C ILE A 481 60.85 22.25 -29.72
N GLY A 482 59.91 22.18 -28.77
CA GLY A 482 58.65 22.94 -28.79
C GLY A 482 57.94 22.94 -27.42
N VAL A 483 58.32 23.89 -26.55
CA VAL A 483 57.64 24.43 -25.36
C VAL A 483 56.38 23.69 -24.87
N SER A 484 56.47 23.01 -23.72
CA SER A 484 55.31 22.55 -22.95
C SER A 484 54.62 23.71 -22.25
N SER A 485 53.37 23.99 -22.62
CA SER A 485 52.45 24.78 -21.80
C SER A 485 51.81 23.83 -20.79
N ASP A 486 52.20 23.96 -19.52
CA ASP A 486 51.57 23.30 -18.37
C ASP A 486 50.20 23.94 -18.08
N GLU A 487 49.13 23.38 -18.64
CA GLU A 487 47.71 23.52 -18.23
C GLU A 487 47.07 22.18 -18.59
N ASP A 488 46.90 21.20 -17.70
CA ASP A 488 45.70 21.08 -16.86
C ASP A 488 45.83 19.88 -15.89
N VAL A 489 46.85 19.89 -15.03
CA VAL A 489 46.89 19.02 -13.84
C VAL A 489 47.26 19.84 -12.61
N MET A 490 46.44 20.85 -12.28
CA MET A 490 46.39 21.48 -10.96
C MET A 490 45.09 22.30 -10.80
N GLU A 491 43.95 21.62 -10.66
CA GLU A 491 42.80 22.20 -9.96
C GLU A 491 42.22 21.22 -8.93
N LYS A 492 43.11 20.79 -8.02
CA LYS A 492 42.75 20.38 -6.67
C LYS A 492 43.21 21.49 -5.71
N MET A 493 42.25 22.05 -4.99
CA MET A 493 42.37 22.86 -3.76
C MET A 493 42.97 24.27 -3.87
N SER A 494 42.09 25.28 -3.87
CA SER A 494 41.91 26.30 -2.80
C SER A 494 41.29 27.56 -3.44
N ASN A 495 40.12 28.04 -3.01
CA ASN A 495 40.06 28.93 -1.85
C ASN A 495 38.68 28.96 -1.17
N LYS A 496 38.76 28.90 0.17
CA LYS A 496 37.77 29.34 1.15
C LYS A 496 37.66 30.87 1.16
N LEU A 497 36.46 31.34 1.56
CA LEU A 497 36.12 32.65 2.18
C LEU A 497 36.18 33.86 1.23
N LEU A 498 35.17 34.73 1.06
CA LEU A 498 34.06 35.19 1.91
C LEU A 498 33.00 35.87 1.03
N GLY A 499 31.73 35.83 1.43
CA GLY A 499 30.73 36.76 0.89
C GLY A 499 29.30 36.35 1.16
N LEU A 500 28.79 36.76 2.31
CA LEU A 500 27.41 36.61 2.79
C LEU A 500 26.34 37.06 1.77
N GLU A 501 25.37 36.20 1.49
CA GLU A 501 23.96 36.59 1.31
C GLU A 501 23.05 35.37 1.52
N ILE A 502 22.76 35.12 2.81
CA ILE A 502 21.69 34.21 3.22
C ILE A 502 20.39 35.01 3.07
N GLU A 503 19.66 34.81 1.97
CA GLU A 503 18.22 35.07 1.98
C GLU A 503 17.56 33.98 2.81
N ASN A 504 17.38 34.35 4.07
CA ASN A 504 16.63 33.67 5.10
C ASN A 504 15.16 33.52 4.65
N HIS A 505 14.83 32.48 3.90
CA HIS A 505 13.47 31.96 3.91
C HIS A 505 13.30 31.10 5.16
N GLU A 506 13.12 31.78 6.29
CA GLU A 506 12.43 31.21 7.43
C GLU A 506 11.18 30.50 6.93
N CYS A 507 11.18 29.17 7.03
CA CYS A 507 9.97 28.40 7.20
C CYS A 507 9.32 28.86 8.50
N VAL A 508 8.61 29.98 8.43
CA VAL A 508 7.59 30.32 9.40
C VAL A 508 6.56 29.21 9.28
N VAL A 509 6.65 28.25 10.20
CA VAL A 509 5.54 27.38 10.57
C VAL A 509 4.43 28.33 11.04
N HIS A 510 3.66 28.84 10.09
CA HIS A 510 2.38 29.43 10.37
C HIS A 510 1.54 28.30 10.94
N ARG A 511 1.47 28.30 12.27
CA ARG A 511 0.42 27.66 13.04
C ARG A 511 -0.90 27.99 12.34
N TRP A 512 -1.42 27.03 11.57
CA TRP A 512 -2.72 27.12 10.94
C TRP A 512 -3.79 27.05 12.05
N LYS A 513 -3.96 28.16 12.79
CA LYS A 513 -5.23 28.49 13.41
C LYS A 513 -6.11 29.17 12.37
N LYS A 514 -6.38 28.51 11.25
CA LYS A 514 -7.67 28.74 10.60
C LYS A 514 -8.70 28.22 11.60
N LYS A 515 -9.62 29.07 12.04
CA LYS A 515 -10.84 28.67 12.74
C LYS A 515 -11.62 27.72 11.81
N LYS A 516 -11.19 26.46 11.69
CA LYS A 516 -12.11 25.38 11.35
C LYS A 516 -13.10 25.39 12.52
N THR A 517 -14.35 25.67 12.25
CA THR A 517 -15.43 25.08 13.05
C THR A 517 -15.03 23.62 13.23
N SER A 518 -14.74 23.20 14.46
CA SER A 518 -14.29 21.82 14.65
C SER A 518 -15.40 20.94 14.11
N VAL A 519 -15.09 19.99 13.23
CA VAL A 519 -16.07 19.03 12.69
C VAL A 519 -16.93 18.47 13.83
N TRP A 520 -16.32 18.31 15.00
CA TRP A 520 -16.97 17.89 16.24
C TRP A 520 -18.03 18.87 16.77
N ARG A 521 -17.81 20.18 16.70
CA ARG A 521 -18.85 21.17 17.03
C ARG A 521 -20.04 21.05 16.08
N GLU A 522 -19.77 20.76 14.81
CA GLU A 522 -20.81 20.60 13.81
C GLU A 522 -21.63 19.34 14.03
N VAL A 523 -20.95 18.24 14.34
CA VAL A 523 -21.56 16.97 14.71
C VAL A 523 -22.36 17.09 16.01
N LYS A 524 -21.80 17.74 17.05
CA LYS A 524 -22.55 18.06 18.29
C LYS A 524 -23.78 18.93 18.04
N ARG A 525 -23.70 19.87 17.09
CA ARG A 525 -24.84 20.70 16.70
C ARG A 525 -25.92 19.87 16.01
N LYS A 526 -25.56 19.00 15.06
CA LYS A 526 -26.48 18.05 14.41
C LYS A 526 -27.13 17.10 15.41
N PHE A 527 -26.36 16.66 16.41
CA PHE A 527 -26.82 15.80 17.49
C PHE A 527 -27.58 16.53 18.60
N GLY A 528 -27.79 17.85 18.53
CA GLY A 528 -28.51 18.58 19.59
C GLY A 528 -27.83 18.51 20.96
N CYS A 529 -26.50 18.37 20.99
CA CYS A 529 -25.70 18.17 22.22
C CYS A 529 -24.99 19.45 22.69
N LEU A 530 -25.33 20.62 22.13
CA LEU A 530 -24.76 21.90 22.55
C LEU A 530 -25.60 22.50 23.69
N THR A 531 -25.02 22.57 24.89
CA THR A 531 -25.60 23.35 25.98
C THR A 531 -25.34 24.84 25.72
N SER A 532 -26.38 25.67 25.78
CA SER A 532 -26.32 27.13 25.78
C SER A 532 -25.71 27.65 27.08
N SER A 533 -24.44 27.38 27.34
CA SER A 533 -23.74 27.87 28.51
C SER A 533 -22.24 28.07 28.25
N SER A 534 -21.90 29.19 27.63
CA SER A 534 -20.71 29.96 28.00
C SER A 534 -20.92 31.43 27.63
N SER A 535 -20.98 32.26 28.65
CA SER A 535 -20.96 33.72 28.60
C SER A 535 -19.74 34.24 27.81
N PRO A 536 -19.88 35.33 27.04
CA PRO A 536 -18.79 35.87 26.23
C PRO A 536 -17.82 36.64 27.12
N SER A 537 -16.59 36.16 27.27
CA SER A 537 -15.48 37.00 27.73
C SER A 537 -15.09 37.94 26.58
N VAL A 538 -15.22 39.23 26.89
CA VAL A 538 -14.78 40.38 26.12
C VAL A 538 -13.33 40.19 25.65
N ASP A 539 -13.11 40.29 24.35
CA ASP A 539 -11.94 40.99 23.78
C ASP A 539 -12.27 41.37 22.34
N ALA A 540 -12.58 42.66 22.18
CA ALA A 540 -12.74 43.32 20.91
C ALA A 540 -11.36 43.62 20.33
N CYS A 541 -11.11 43.21 19.08
CA CYS A 541 -10.24 43.97 18.20
C CYS A 541 -10.76 43.88 16.76
N THR A 542 -11.31 45.00 16.34
CA THR A 542 -11.68 45.44 15.00
C THR A 542 -10.52 45.26 14.01
N CYS A 543 -10.82 44.75 12.81
CA CYS A 543 -10.03 45.00 11.61
C CYS A 543 -10.97 45.09 10.40
N GLU A 544 -11.09 46.32 9.89
CA GLU A 544 -11.85 46.71 8.72
C GLU A 544 -11.28 46.07 7.44
N VAL A 545 -12.14 45.45 6.64
CA VAL A 545 -11.78 44.98 5.29
C VAL A 545 -11.94 46.13 4.30
N LYS A 546 -10.83 46.79 3.94
CA LYS A 546 -10.78 47.70 2.78
C LYS A 546 -10.74 46.89 1.47
N LYS A 547 -11.88 46.79 0.79
CA LYS A 547 -11.96 46.35 -0.62
C LYS A 547 -11.44 47.44 -1.56
N LYS A 548 -10.23 47.29 -2.10
CA LYS A 548 -9.75 48.11 -3.25
C LYS A 548 -10.30 47.53 -4.56
N LYS A 549 -11.28 48.20 -5.16
CA LYS A 549 -11.62 48.08 -6.59
C LYS A 549 -10.74 49.08 -7.38
N ARG A 550 -9.83 48.58 -8.23
CA ARG A 550 -9.11 49.41 -9.23
C ARG A 550 -10.03 49.69 -10.41
N LYS A 551 -10.44 50.94 -10.59
CA LYS A 551 -11.03 51.47 -11.85
C LYS A 551 -9.90 51.81 -12.82
N LYS A 552 -9.97 51.31 -14.05
CA LYS A 552 -9.17 51.79 -15.19
C LYS A 552 -9.74 53.16 -15.61
N ILE A 553 -8.90 54.18 -15.73
CA ILE A 553 -9.22 55.47 -16.36
C ILE A 553 -8.26 55.60 -17.54
N HIS A 554 -8.83 55.73 -18.74
CA HIS A 554 -8.13 56.19 -19.94
C HIS A 554 -7.85 57.69 -19.85
N HIS A 555 -6.67 58.12 -20.28
CA HIS A 555 -6.37 59.51 -20.59
C HIS A 555 -5.90 59.59 -22.03
N HIS A 556 -6.62 60.40 -22.82
CA HIS A 556 -6.21 60.84 -24.16
C HIS A 556 -5.42 62.15 -24.02
N TYR A 557 -4.21 62.12 -24.59
CA TYR A 557 -3.52 63.13 -25.41
C TYR A 557 -3.59 64.64 -25.06
N ASN A 558 -2.41 65.25 -24.88
CA ASN A 558 -1.83 66.25 -25.81
C ASN A 558 -0.52 66.85 -25.26
N LYS A 559 0.63 66.52 -25.87
CA LYS A 559 1.51 67.40 -26.69
C LYS A 559 2.86 66.74 -26.89
#